data_AF-A0A7K0RJG1-F1
#
_entry.id   AF-A0A7K0RJG1-F1
#
_cell.length_a   1.000
_cell.length_b   1.000
_cell.length_c   1.000
_cell.angle_alpha   90.00
_cell.angle_beta   90.00
_cell.angle_gamma   90.00
#
_symmetry.space_group_name_H-M   'P 1'
#
loop_
_entity.id
_entity.type
_entity.pdbx_description
1 polymer ?
#
loop_
_entity_poly.entity_id
_entity_poly.type
_entity_poly.pdbx_seq_one_letter_code
_entity_poly.pdbx_strand_id
1 'polypeptide(L)'
;MGLKRSPEQLRAMERRDAEIQRMAVAGAFQADIAQAVGISQRGVGLVLKRLRNDGRLTAKQDAARKRLALDRSYLGNLTKAVPPAEPVQPAEPVKRRAAGAGRKPAGPDGVLVRNLPGLMLRLSPVALANLKALSAVQGIPVWRLVDGFVTRHIDALTGELAEDVQRLAKHELARIRADYPEAG
;
A
#
# COMPACT_ATOMS: atom_id res chain seq x y z
N MET A 1 5.34 11.05 49.66
CA MET A 1 5.37 12.51 49.39
C MET A 1 5.20 12.74 47.90
N GLY A 2 4.12 13.39 47.46
CA GLY A 2 3.93 13.72 46.04
C GLY A 2 4.66 15.02 45.71
N LEU A 3 5.72 14.94 44.89
CA LEU A 3 6.37 16.13 44.34
C LEU A 3 5.34 16.91 43.51
N LYS A 4 4.92 18.07 44.02
CA LYS A 4 4.06 19.00 43.28
C LYS A 4 4.85 19.48 42.06
N ARG A 5 4.33 19.21 40.86
CA ARG A 5 4.92 19.71 39.61
C ARG A 5 4.84 21.23 39.58
N SER A 6 5.88 21.89 39.06
CA SER A 6 5.84 23.33 38.88
C SER A 6 4.83 23.72 37.79
N PRO A 7 4.27 24.94 37.80
CA PRO A 7 3.38 25.43 36.75
C PRO A 7 4.01 25.36 35.36
N GLU A 8 5.32 25.57 35.25
CA GLU A 8 6.05 25.45 33.99
C GLU A 8 6.11 24.00 33.49
N GLN A 9 6.32 23.04 34.39
CA GLN A 9 6.28 21.62 34.04
C GLN A 9 4.91 21.19 33.55
N LEU A 10 3.83 21.72 34.14
CA LEU A 10 2.46 21.45 33.69
C LEU A 10 2.23 21.98 32.26
N ARG A 11 2.61 23.23 31.98
CA ARG A 11 2.50 23.79 30.62
C ARG A 11 3.34 23.01 29.60
N ALA A 12 4.54 22.58 29.97
CA ALA A 12 5.40 21.77 29.12
C ALA A 12 4.77 20.41 28.81
N MET A 13 4.11 19.79 29.80
CA MET A 13 3.35 18.56 29.60
C MET A 13 2.13 18.76 28.70
N GLU A 14 1.38 19.84 28.86
CA GLU A 14 0.22 20.12 28.02
C GLU A 14 0.59 20.33 26.55
N ARG A 15 1.67 21.07 26.28
CA ARG A 15 2.20 21.23 24.91
C ARG A 15 2.58 19.88 24.31
N ARG A 16 3.20 19.02 25.11
CA ARG A 16 3.59 17.67 24.71
C ARG A 16 2.38 16.79 24.39
N ASP A 17 1.37 16.80 25.26
CA ASP A 17 0.15 16.03 25.10
C ASP A 17 -0.63 16.51 23.86
N ALA A 18 -0.65 17.82 23.58
CA ALA A 18 -1.24 18.39 22.37
C ALA A 18 -0.52 17.95 21.09
N GLU A 19 0.82 17.89 21.11
CA GLU A 19 1.59 17.42 19.96
C GLU A 19 1.37 15.92 19.69
N ILE A 20 1.36 15.10 20.75
CA ILE A 20 1.01 13.68 20.67
C ILE A 20 -0.39 13.51 20.08
N GLN A 21 -1.36 14.33 20.49
CA GLN A 21 -2.72 14.30 19.97
C GLN A 21 -2.75 14.64 18.46
N ARG A 22 -2.08 15.72 18.04
CA ARG A 22 -2.01 16.12 16.62
C ARG A 22 -1.45 15.01 15.75
N MET A 23 -0.30 14.46 16.13
CA MET A 23 0.34 13.37 15.39
C MET A 23 -0.54 12.12 15.37
N ALA A 24 -1.23 11.81 16.48
CA ALA A 24 -2.14 10.67 16.53
C ALA A 24 -3.35 10.85 15.62
N VAL A 25 -3.92 12.05 15.53
CA VAL A 25 -5.02 12.38 14.60
C VAL A 25 -4.56 12.32 13.15
N ALA A 26 -3.31 12.70 12.87
CA ALA A 26 -2.67 12.55 11.56
C ALA A 26 -2.31 11.08 11.21
N GLY A 27 -2.61 10.12 12.09
CA GLY A 27 -2.38 8.71 11.86
C GLY A 27 -0.95 8.22 12.15
N ALA A 28 -0.12 9.03 12.83
CA ALA A 28 1.24 8.64 13.17
C ALA A 28 1.30 7.45 14.14
N PHE A 29 2.34 6.63 13.99
CA PHE A 29 2.55 5.47 14.84
C PHE A 29 3.10 5.86 16.21
N GLN A 30 2.88 5.01 17.21
CA GLN A 30 3.39 5.24 18.56
C GLN A 30 4.92 5.36 18.58
N ALA A 31 5.62 4.63 17.70
CA ALA A 31 7.05 4.73 17.50
C ALA A 31 7.49 6.10 16.95
N ASP A 32 6.84 6.57 15.89
CA ASP A 32 7.14 7.85 15.25
C ASP A 32 6.86 9.02 16.20
N ILE A 33 5.75 8.95 16.95
CA ILE A 33 5.40 9.93 17.98
C ILE A 33 6.42 9.92 19.11
N ALA A 34 6.85 8.74 19.56
CA ALA A 34 7.85 8.60 20.62
C ALA A 34 9.18 9.25 20.23
N GLN A 35 9.60 9.03 18.99
CA GLN A 35 10.82 9.63 18.44
C GLN A 35 10.69 11.15 18.31
N ALA A 36 9.59 11.65 17.74
CA ALA A 36 9.38 13.09 17.52
C ALA A 36 9.28 13.88 18.84
N VAL A 37 8.64 13.28 19.84
CA VAL A 37 8.34 13.94 21.13
C VAL A 37 9.45 13.69 22.17
N GLY A 38 10.40 12.79 21.89
CA GLY A 38 11.51 12.47 22.78
C GLY A 38 11.08 11.74 24.05
N ILE A 39 10.06 10.88 23.97
CA ILE A 39 9.60 10.05 25.10
C ILE A 39 9.50 8.58 24.69
N SER A 40 9.43 7.67 25.67
CA SER A 40 9.28 6.24 25.35
C SER A 40 7.92 5.94 24.71
N GLN A 41 7.87 4.90 23.87
CA GLN A 41 6.61 4.42 23.28
C GLN A 41 5.54 4.08 24.33
N ARG A 42 5.98 3.50 25.46
CA ARG A 42 5.11 3.25 26.62
C ARG A 42 4.53 4.55 27.19
N GLY A 43 5.35 5.60 27.27
CA GLY A 43 4.92 6.95 27.66
C GLY A 43 3.84 7.51 26.73
N VAL A 44 4.06 7.40 25.41
CA VAL A 44 3.06 7.79 24.40
C VAL A 44 1.75 7.01 24.60
N GLY A 45 1.83 5.69 24.84
CA GLY A 45 0.66 4.86 25.09
C GLY A 45 -0.17 5.30 26.30
N LEU A 46 0.49 5.71 27.39
CA LEU A 46 -0.19 6.23 28.58
C LEU A 46 -0.87 7.58 28.31
N VAL A 47 -0.24 8.47 27.54
CA VAL A 47 -0.84 9.77 27.15
C VAL A 47 -2.06 9.55 26.28
N LEU A 48 -1.96 8.71 25.25
CA LEU A 48 -3.09 8.39 24.37
C LEU A 48 -4.27 7.77 25.12
N LYS A 49 -3.99 6.87 26.07
CA LYS A 49 -5.04 6.29 26.94
C LYS A 49 -5.75 7.38 27.75
N ARG A 50 -5.01 8.35 28.28
CA ARG A 50 -5.57 9.48 29.03
C ARG A 50 -6.42 10.37 28.11
N LEU A 51 -5.88 10.79 26.96
CA LEU A 51 -6.59 11.61 25.97
C LEU A 51 -7.91 10.95 25.51
N ARG A 52 -7.92 9.63 25.36
CA ARG A 52 -9.13 8.87 25.04
C ARG A 52 -10.15 8.89 26.18
N ASN A 53 -9.70 8.67 27.41
CA ASN A 53 -10.58 8.73 28.59
C ASN A 53 -11.16 10.15 28.78
N ASP A 54 -10.40 11.18 28.42
CA ASP A 54 -10.82 12.59 28.49
C ASP A 54 -11.69 13.00 27.29
N GLY A 55 -12.04 12.08 26.38
CA GLY A 55 -12.86 12.33 25.19
C GLY A 55 -12.16 13.13 24.08
N ARG A 56 -10.88 13.47 24.24
CA ARG A 56 -10.07 14.25 23.27
C ARG A 56 -9.60 13.42 22.08
N LEU A 57 -9.69 12.09 22.17
CA LEU A 57 -9.42 11.16 21.08
C LEU A 57 -10.65 10.27 20.88
N THR A 58 -11.25 10.30 19.68
CA THR A 58 -12.44 9.48 19.40
C THR A 58 -12.06 8.05 19.05
N ALA A 59 -12.91 7.08 19.41
CA ALA A 59 -12.73 5.67 19.04
C ALA A 59 -12.62 5.46 17.51
N LYS A 60 -13.24 6.35 16.72
CA LYS A 60 -13.20 6.34 15.25
C LYS A 60 -11.82 6.73 14.71
N GLN A 61 -11.15 7.70 15.33
CA GLN A 61 -9.76 8.08 15.00
C GLN A 61 -8.77 6.97 15.38
N ASP A 62 -8.99 6.32 16.53
CA ASP A 62 -8.21 5.15 16.96
C ASP A 62 -8.37 3.96 15.98
N ALA A 63 -9.58 3.77 15.41
CA ALA A 63 -9.84 2.74 14.42
C ALA A 63 -9.18 3.05 13.06
N ALA A 64 -9.24 4.29 12.59
CA ALA A 64 -8.57 4.73 11.36
C ALA A 64 -7.05 4.51 11.45
N ARG A 65 -6.47 4.82 12.62
CA ARG A 65 -5.05 4.57 12.91
C ARG A 65 -4.71 3.09 12.91
N LYS A 66 -5.49 2.23 13.57
CA LYS A 66 -5.25 0.78 13.59
C LYS A 66 -5.27 0.17 12.19
N ARG A 67 -6.11 0.72 11.29
CA ARG A 67 -6.20 0.27 9.89
C ARG A 67 -4.94 0.62 9.10
N LEU A 68 -4.48 1.87 9.16
CA LEU A 68 -3.20 2.29 8.57
C LEU A 68 -2.01 1.52 9.15
N ALA A 69 -2.09 1.16 10.44
CA ALA A 69 -1.06 0.38 11.10
C ALA A 69 -0.96 -1.07 10.62
N LEU A 70 -2.09 -1.70 10.35
CA LEU A 70 -2.13 -3.01 9.73
C LEU A 70 -1.54 -2.98 8.32
N ASP A 71 -1.86 -1.96 7.51
CA ASP A 71 -1.37 -1.84 6.13
C ASP A 71 0.16 -1.69 6.07
N ARG A 72 0.76 -0.87 6.95
CA ARG A 72 2.23 -0.70 6.98
C ARG A 72 2.97 -1.92 7.55
N SER A 73 2.39 -2.60 8.55
CA SER A 73 2.92 -3.86 9.08
C SER A 73 2.88 -4.98 8.03
N TYR A 74 1.81 -5.02 7.22
CA TYR A 74 1.70 -5.94 6.09
C TYR A 74 2.83 -5.73 5.06
N LEU A 75 3.16 -4.47 4.77
CA LEU A 75 4.27 -4.13 3.86
C LEU A 75 5.65 -4.46 4.45
N GLY A 76 5.87 -4.20 5.75
CA GLY A 76 7.16 -4.48 6.41
C GLY A 76 7.46 -5.97 6.59
N ASN A 77 6.44 -6.83 6.73
CA ASN A 77 6.63 -8.28 6.80
C ASN A 77 6.88 -8.91 5.42
N LEU A 78 6.43 -8.29 4.33
CA LEU A 78 6.73 -8.74 2.96
C LEU A 78 8.22 -8.60 2.60
N THR A 79 8.92 -7.63 3.20
CA THR A 79 10.37 -7.42 2.97
C THR A 79 11.26 -8.31 3.83
N LYS A 80 10.78 -8.83 4.96
CA LYS A 80 11.55 -9.72 5.86
C LYS A 80 11.40 -11.21 5.53
N ALA A 81 10.39 -11.59 4.76
CA ALA A 81 10.09 -12.96 4.38
C ALA A 81 10.72 -13.38 3.03
N VAL A 82 11.83 -12.75 2.61
CA VAL A 82 12.67 -13.30 1.55
C VAL A 82 13.84 -14.00 2.23
N PRO A 83 13.77 -15.33 2.45
CA PRO A 83 14.98 -16.06 2.81
C PRO A 83 16.02 -15.83 1.70
N PRO A 84 17.30 -15.59 2.03
CA PRO A 84 18.35 -15.57 1.01
C PRO A 84 18.26 -16.88 0.25
N ALA A 85 18.14 -16.82 -1.08
CA ALA A 85 17.98 -18.00 -1.91
C ALA A 85 19.16 -18.93 -1.69
N GLU A 86 18.94 -20.03 -0.98
CA GLU A 86 19.89 -21.15 -0.96
C GLU A 86 19.99 -21.69 -2.40
N PRO A 87 21.19 -22.02 -2.89
CA PRO A 87 21.36 -22.61 -4.21
C PRO A 87 20.61 -23.94 -4.25
N VAL A 88 19.49 -23.96 -4.98
CA VAL A 88 18.65 -25.14 -5.17
C VAL A 88 19.50 -26.23 -5.84
N GLN A 89 19.84 -27.28 -5.08
CA GLN A 89 20.44 -28.48 -5.66
C GLN A 89 19.44 -29.10 -6.65
N PRO A 90 19.87 -29.46 -7.87
CA PRO A 90 19.00 -30.06 -8.86
C PRO A 90 18.55 -31.45 -8.37
N ALA A 91 17.29 -31.57 -7.96
CA ALA A 91 16.69 -32.85 -7.62
C ALA A 91 16.57 -33.74 -8.86
N GLU A 92 16.88 -35.03 -8.69
CA GLU A 92 16.88 -36.04 -9.75
C GLU A 92 15.49 -36.18 -10.43
N PRO A 93 15.46 -36.46 -11.75
CA PRO A 93 14.22 -36.48 -12.52
C PRO A 93 13.36 -37.71 -12.21
N VAL A 94 12.25 -37.49 -11.50
CA VAL A 94 11.20 -38.48 -11.31
C VAL A 94 10.49 -38.74 -12.65
N LYS A 95 10.61 -39.97 -13.17
CA LYS A 95 9.91 -40.44 -14.39
C LYS A 95 8.39 -40.35 -14.21
N ARG A 96 7.75 -39.32 -14.79
CA ARG A 96 6.28 -39.20 -14.87
C ARG A 96 5.76 -39.81 -16.18
N ARG A 97 4.70 -40.61 -16.05
CA ARG A 97 3.96 -41.27 -17.15
C ARG A 97 3.43 -40.26 -18.17
N ALA A 98 3.37 -40.69 -19.43
CA ALA A 98 2.79 -39.93 -20.53
C ALA A 98 1.28 -39.69 -20.31
N ALA A 99 0.91 -38.42 -20.12
CA ALA A 99 -0.47 -37.96 -20.19
C ALA A 99 -0.76 -37.51 -21.63
N GLY A 100 -1.91 -37.95 -22.14
CA GLY A 100 -2.34 -37.83 -23.53
C GLY A 100 -2.38 -36.40 -24.08
N ALA A 101 -2.34 -36.35 -25.41
CA ALA A 101 -2.34 -35.16 -26.25
C ALA A 101 -3.61 -34.29 -26.08
N GLY A 102 -3.60 -33.42 -25.08
CA GLY A 102 -4.47 -32.25 -25.02
C GLY A 102 -3.68 -31.02 -25.49
N ARG A 103 -4.11 -30.38 -26.58
CA ARG A 103 -3.50 -29.14 -27.08
C ARG A 103 -3.40 -28.12 -25.94
N LYS A 104 -2.19 -27.59 -25.72
CA LYS A 104 -1.91 -26.58 -24.69
C LYS A 104 -2.70 -25.30 -25.02
N PRO A 105 -3.19 -24.56 -24.02
CA PRO A 105 -3.82 -23.26 -24.26
C PRO A 105 -2.76 -22.34 -24.88
N ALA A 106 -2.93 -22.05 -26.17
CA ALA A 106 -2.21 -20.97 -26.83
C ALA A 106 -2.90 -19.66 -26.44
N GLY A 107 -2.12 -18.63 -26.15
CA GLY A 107 -2.68 -17.27 -26.08
C GLY A 107 -3.20 -16.83 -27.45
N PRO A 108 -3.84 -15.66 -27.55
CA PRO A 108 -4.03 -15.01 -28.84
C PRO A 108 -2.68 -14.99 -29.60
N ASP A 109 -2.73 -15.26 -30.90
CA ASP A 109 -1.59 -15.32 -31.83
C ASP A 109 -0.61 -16.52 -31.69
N GLY A 110 -1.02 -17.61 -31.04
CA GLY A 110 -0.18 -18.83 -31.02
C GLY A 110 1.07 -18.70 -30.12
N VAL A 111 1.18 -17.60 -29.36
CA VAL A 111 2.25 -17.40 -28.38
C VAL A 111 2.06 -18.40 -27.25
N LEU A 112 3.07 -19.25 -27.06
CA LEU A 112 3.10 -20.17 -25.93
C LEU A 112 3.24 -19.35 -24.64
N VAL A 113 2.28 -19.51 -23.73
CA VAL A 113 2.20 -18.79 -22.44
C VAL A 113 3.51 -18.86 -21.64
N ARG A 114 4.32 -19.92 -21.80
CA ARG A 114 5.64 -20.09 -21.16
C ARG A 114 6.71 -19.09 -21.62
N ASN A 115 6.54 -18.46 -22.78
CA ASN A 115 7.51 -17.54 -23.37
C ASN A 115 7.25 -16.08 -22.97
N LEU A 116 6.09 -15.79 -22.36
CA LEU A 116 5.81 -14.48 -21.82
C LEU A 116 6.52 -14.35 -20.47
N PRO A 117 7.13 -13.18 -20.15
CA PRO A 117 7.64 -12.92 -18.82
C PRO A 117 6.48 -13.11 -17.84
N GLY A 118 6.57 -14.12 -16.99
CA GLY A 118 5.52 -14.46 -16.04
C GLY A 118 5.34 -13.32 -15.05
N LEU A 119 4.34 -12.47 -15.26
CA LEU A 119 3.99 -11.44 -14.30
C LEU A 119 3.27 -12.12 -13.12
N MET A 120 3.98 -12.34 -12.03
CA MET A 120 3.38 -12.84 -10.80
C MET A 120 2.72 -11.70 -10.03
N LEU A 121 1.38 -11.64 -10.07
CA LEU A 121 0.60 -10.72 -9.26
C LEU A 121 0.48 -11.27 -7.83
N ARG A 122 1.16 -10.62 -6.88
CA ARG A 122 0.99 -10.92 -5.44
C ARG A 122 -0.24 -10.19 -4.92
N LEU A 123 -1.30 -10.95 -4.68
CA LEU A 123 -2.52 -10.45 -4.06
C LEU A 123 -2.47 -10.65 -2.55
N SER A 124 -3.01 -9.69 -1.80
CA SER A 124 -3.20 -9.88 -0.35
C SER A 124 -4.20 -11.03 -0.09
N PRO A 125 -4.12 -11.73 1.05
CA PRO A 125 -5.05 -12.80 1.38
C PRO A 125 -6.52 -12.34 1.33
N VAL A 126 -6.78 -11.10 1.76
CA VAL A 126 -8.11 -10.47 1.71
C VAL A 126 -8.56 -10.26 0.27
N ALA A 127 -7.70 -9.72 -0.60
CA ALA A 127 -8.03 -9.52 -2.01
C ALA A 127 -8.30 -10.86 -2.71
N LEU A 128 -7.51 -11.89 -2.41
CA LEU A 128 -7.72 -13.24 -2.94
C LEU A 128 -9.05 -13.84 -2.47
N ALA A 129 -9.40 -13.68 -1.19
CA ALA A 129 -10.68 -14.14 -0.64
C ALA A 129 -11.87 -13.45 -1.33
N ASN A 130 -11.79 -12.13 -1.51
CA ASN A 130 -12.82 -11.36 -2.22
C ASN A 130 -12.95 -11.79 -3.68
N LEU A 131 -11.83 -12.01 -4.38
CA LEU A 131 -11.84 -12.50 -5.76
C LEU A 131 -12.44 -13.90 -5.88
N LYS A 132 -12.15 -14.79 -4.93
CA LYS A 132 -12.77 -16.12 -4.87
C LYS A 132 -14.28 -16.03 -4.61
N ALA A 133 -14.70 -15.16 -3.69
CA ALA A 133 -16.11 -14.93 -3.42
C ALA A 133 -16.85 -14.38 -4.66
N LEU A 134 -16.28 -13.37 -5.33
CA LEU A 134 -16.82 -12.82 -6.57
C LEU A 134 -16.87 -13.86 -7.69
N SER A 135 -15.83 -14.67 -7.82
CA SER A 135 -15.76 -15.78 -8.78
C SER A 135 -16.89 -16.79 -8.54
N ALA A 136 -17.17 -17.14 -7.28
CA ALA A 136 -18.26 -18.05 -6.92
C ALA A 136 -19.64 -17.46 -7.22
N VAL A 137 -19.84 -16.17 -6.94
CA VAL A 137 -21.13 -15.48 -7.19
C VAL A 137 -21.42 -15.33 -8.68
N GLN A 138 -20.40 -15.00 -9.48
CA GLN A 138 -20.57 -14.70 -10.91
C GLN A 138 -20.40 -15.93 -11.82
N GLY A 139 -19.88 -17.04 -11.29
CA GLY A 139 -19.49 -18.21 -12.09
C GLY A 139 -18.31 -17.94 -13.04
N ILE A 140 -17.59 -16.83 -12.85
CA ILE A 140 -16.46 -16.42 -13.68
C ILE A 140 -15.16 -16.86 -12.99
N PRO A 141 -14.21 -17.51 -13.68
CA PRO A 141 -12.96 -17.92 -13.07
C PRO A 141 -12.11 -16.71 -12.66
N VAL A 142 -11.41 -16.80 -11.51
CA VAL A 142 -10.61 -15.71 -10.91
C VAL A 142 -9.65 -15.04 -11.91
N TRP A 143 -9.00 -15.80 -12.79
CA TRP A 143 -8.06 -15.24 -13.76
C TRP A 143 -8.71 -14.25 -14.73
N ARG A 144 -9.98 -14.46 -15.13
CA ARG A 144 -10.71 -13.51 -15.99
C ARG A 144 -11.07 -12.23 -15.26
N LEU A 145 -11.39 -12.33 -13.97
CA LEU A 145 -11.68 -11.15 -13.13
C LEU A 145 -10.44 -10.28 -12.99
N VAL A 146 -9.27 -10.91 -12.78
CA VAL A 146 -7.98 -10.22 -12.71
C VAL A 146 -7.62 -9.60 -14.06
N ASP A 147 -7.76 -10.34 -15.15
CA ASP A 147 -7.49 -9.86 -16.51
C ASP A 147 -8.31 -8.60 -16.84
N GLY A 148 -9.63 -8.66 -16.66
CA GLY A 148 -10.50 -7.50 -16.90
C GLY A 148 -10.28 -6.33 -15.93
N PHE A 149 -9.74 -6.56 -14.73
CA PHE A 149 -9.32 -5.48 -13.84
C PHE A 149 -8.01 -4.83 -14.35
N VAL A 150 -7.03 -5.64 -14.72
CA VAL A 150 -5.73 -5.17 -15.24
C VAL A 150 -5.93 -4.35 -16.51
N THR A 151 -6.73 -4.84 -17.47
CA THR A 151 -7.02 -4.09 -18.70
C THR A 151 -7.62 -2.72 -18.41
N ARG A 152 -8.68 -2.66 -17.59
CA ARG A 152 -9.31 -1.38 -17.21
C ARG A 152 -8.37 -0.45 -16.46
N HIS A 153 -7.49 -1.00 -15.63
CA HIS A 153 -6.52 -0.20 -14.90
C HIS A 153 -5.45 0.37 -15.81
N ILE A 154 -4.95 -0.42 -16.77
CA ILE A 154 -4.02 0.04 -17.81
C ILE A 154 -4.67 1.11 -18.67
N ASP A 155 -5.94 0.91 -19.09
CA ASP A 155 -6.67 1.89 -19.88
C ASP A 155 -6.82 3.22 -19.14
N ALA A 156 -7.15 3.17 -17.84
CA ALA A 156 -7.25 4.36 -17.00
C ALA A 156 -5.91 5.09 -16.86
N LEU A 157 -4.83 4.36 -16.56
CA LEU A 157 -3.48 4.93 -16.48
C LEU A 157 -3.02 5.54 -17.79
N THR A 158 -3.34 4.91 -18.92
CA THR A 158 -2.98 5.40 -20.25
C THR A 158 -3.76 6.66 -20.61
N GLY A 159 -5.04 6.73 -20.22
CA GLY A 159 -5.87 7.93 -20.38
C GLY A 159 -5.32 9.12 -19.59
N GLU A 160 -5.00 8.91 -18.30
CA GLU A 160 -4.41 9.95 -17.45
C GLU A 160 -3.06 10.43 -17.98
N LEU A 161 -2.19 9.51 -18.39
CA LEU A 161 -0.89 9.85 -18.97
C LEU A 161 -1.04 10.63 -20.28
N ALA A 162 -2.01 10.27 -21.12
CA ALA A 162 -2.30 10.99 -22.36
C ALA A 162 -2.77 12.43 -22.08
N GLU A 163 -3.59 12.64 -21.06
CA GLU A 163 -4.00 13.98 -20.65
C GLU A 163 -2.83 14.83 -20.15
N ASP A 164 -1.96 14.27 -19.31
CA ASP A 164 -0.80 14.99 -18.77
C ASP A 164 0.21 15.36 -19.87
N VAL A 165 0.46 14.45 -20.82
CA VAL A 165 1.29 14.74 -22.00
C VAL A 165 0.65 15.84 -22.85
N GLN A 166 -0.67 15.84 -23.04
CA GLN A 166 -1.36 16.92 -23.76
C GLN A 166 -1.30 18.26 -23.02
N ARG A 167 -1.39 18.28 -21.69
CA ARG A 167 -1.23 19.50 -20.88
C ARG A 167 0.19 20.05 -20.99
N LEU A 168 1.20 19.20 -20.90
CA LEU A 168 2.61 19.57 -21.09
C LEU A 168 2.85 20.13 -22.50
N ALA A 169 2.34 19.46 -23.53
CA ALA A 169 2.47 19.93 -24.91
C ALA A 169 1.79 21.30 -25.12
N LYS A 170 0.60 21.52 -24.54
CA LYS A 170 -0.08 22.83 -24.59
C LYS A 170 0.71 23.91 -23.85
N HIS A 171 1.27 23.60 -22.69
CA HIS A 171 2.05 24.53 -21.89
C HIS A 171 3.35 24.94 -22.60
N GLU A 172 4.06 23.99 -23.20
CA GLU A 172 5.28 24.27 -23.97
C GLU A 172 4.97 25.05 -25.26
N LEU A 173 3.87 24.74 -25.96
CA LEU A 173 3.43 25.55 -27.11
C LEU A 173 3.08 27.00 -26.70
N ALA A 174 2.49 27.19 -25.52
CA ALA A 174 2.21 28.52 -24.99
C ALA A 174 3.50 29.29 -24.62
N ARG A 175 4.51 28.62 -24.03
CA ARG A 175 5.83 29.20 -23.81
C ARG A 175 6.50 29.61 -25.12
N ILE A 176 6.55 28.71 -26.11
CA ILE A 176 7.17 28.99 -27.40
C ILE A 176 6.50 30.20 -28.08
N ARG A 177 5.16 30.32 -28.02
CA ARG A 177 4.45 31.50 -28.54
C ARG A 177 4.76 32.80 -27.78
N ALA A 178 4.97 32.72 -26.47
CA ALA A 178 5.33 33.88 -25.67
C ALA A 178 6.78 34.34 -25.95
N ASP A 179 7.68 33.39 -26.17
CA ASP A 179 9.10 33.66 -26.44
C ASP A 179 9.34 34.12 -27.89
N TYR A 180 8.45 33.78 -28.83
CA TYR A 180 8.54 34.13 -30.25
C TYR A 180 7.21 34.70 -30.80
N PRO A 181 6.81 35.92 -30.42
CA PRO A 181 5.54 36.51 -30.85
C PRO A 181 5.48 36.83 -32.36
N GLU A 182 6.64 36.98 -33.01
CA GLU A 182 6.76 37.35 -34.43
C GLU A 182 6.62 36.14 -35.40
N ALA A 183 6.49 34.91 -34.88
CA ALA A 183 6.45 33.68 -35.68
C ALA A 183 5.01 33.21 -36.02
N GLY A 184 4.00 34.05 -35.78
CA GLY A 184 2.57 33.76 -35.96
C GLY A 184 1.91 34.59 -37.06
#